data_AF-A0A7G2K292-F1
#
_entry.id   AF-A0A7G2K292-F1
#
_cell.length_a   1.000
_cell.length_b   1.000
_cell.length_c   1.000
_cell.angle_alpha   90.00
_cell.angle_beta   90.00
_cell.angle_gamma   90.00
#
_symmetry.space_group_name_H-M   'P 1'
#
loop_
_entity.id
_entity.type
_entity.pdbx_description
1 polymer ?
#
loop_
_entity_poly.entity_id
_entity_poly.type
_entity_poly.pdbx_seq_one_letter_code
_entity_poly.pdbx_strand_id
1 'polypeptide(L)'
;MASENQKLSSVALTPVEATDYAENTATYKANKRPFLSFMSGISAGACIALAFVFYTTTQTASAGAPWGLTKLVGGLVFSLGVI
;
A
#
# COMPACT_ATOMS: atom_id res chain seq x y z
N MET A 1 38.71 15.45 1.94
CA MET A 1 38.01 14.48 2.82
C MET A 1 36.61 14.21 2.28
N ALA A 2 36.52 13.66 1.07
CA ALA A 2 35.26 13.40 0.39
C ALA A 2 35.44 12.16 -0.49
N SER A 3 35.60 11.00 0.14
CA SER A 3 35.49 9.72 -0.55
C SER A 3 35.33 8.62 0.48
N GLU A 4 34.15 8.52 1.06
CA GLU A 4 33.70 7.26 1.64
C GLU A 4 32.20 7.11 1.39
N ASN A 5 31.87 6.94 0.10
CA ASN A 5 30.56 6.51 -0.35
C ASN A 5 30.47 5.00 -0.06
N GLN A 6 30.47 4.65 1.23
CA GLN A 6 30.14 3.30 1.66
C GLN A 6 28.70 3.06 1.23
N LYS A 7 28.53 2.14 0.27
CA LYS A 7 27.29 1.39 0.05
C LYS A 7 26.87 0.78 1.38
N LEU A 8 26.22 1.56 2.23
CA LEU A 8 25.56 1.07 3.41
C LEU A 8 24.37 0.30 2.88
N SER A 9 24.46 -1.03 2.88
CA SER A 9 23.36 -1.93 2.56
C SER A 9 22.28 -1.78 3.64
N SER A 10 21.54 -0.67 3.58
CA SER A 10 20.34 -0.42 4.36
C SER A 10 19.16 -0.88 3.53
N VAL A 11 18.31 -1.72 4.11
CA VAL A 11 17.01 -2.12 3.51
C VAL A 11 16.11 -0.91 3.22
N ALA A 12 16.42 0.26 3.79
CA ALA A 12 15.66 1.51 3.61
C ALA A 12 16.55 2.66 3.10
N LEU A 13 15.96 3.51 2.24
CA LEU A 13 16.56 4.76 1.76
C LEU A 13 16.75 5.77 2.90
N THR A 14 17.75 6.63 2.79
CA THR A 14 17.87 7.80 3.67
C THR A 14 16.70 8.78 3.42
N PRO A 15 16.36 9.67 4.38
CA PRO A 15 15.26 10.62 4.20
C PRO A 15 15.39 11.51 2.96
N VAL A 16 16.62 11.88 2.61
CA VAL A 16 16.91 12.68 1.42
C VAL A 16 16.64 11.86 0.16
N GLU A 17 17.21 10.65 0.07
CA GLU A 17 17.01 9.79 -1.10
C GLU A 17 15.55 9.35 -1.26
N ALA A 18 14.82 9.12 -0.16
CA ALA A 18 13.39 8.80 -0.20
C ALA A 18 12.55 9.95 -0.76
N THR A 19 12.91 11.20 -0.43
CA THR A 19 12.25 12.40 -0.94
C THR A 19 12.49 12.56 -2.44
N ASP A 20 13.75 12.43 -2.87
CA ASP A 20 14.11 12.49 -4.29
C ASP A 20 13.39 11.39 -5.10
N TYR A 21 13.32 10.18 -4.55
CA TYR A 21 12.59 9.07 -5.17
C TYR A 21 11.09 9.34 -5.27
N ALA A 22 10.48 9.91 -4.23
CA ALA A 22 9.07 10.26 -4.21
C ALA A 22 8.73 11.33 -5.24
N GLU A 23 9.56 12.37 -5.37
CA GLU A 23 9.38 13.45 -6.35
C GLU A 23 9.45 12.91 -7.79
N ASN A 24 10.46 12.09 -8.09
CA ASN A 24 10.61 11.47 -9.40
C ASN A 24 9.42 10.56 -9.73
N THR A 25 8.96 9.77 -8.75
CA THR A 25 7.80 8.88 -8.91
C THR A 25 6.50 9.67 -9.14
N ALA A 26 6.31 10.79 -8.43
CA ALA A 26 5.16 11.66 -8.59
C ALA A 26 5.15 12.32 -9.98
N THR A 27 6.29 12.85 -10.43
CA THR A 27 6.44 13.46 -11.76
C THR A 27 6.18 12.44 -12.87
N TYR A 28 6.69 11.21 -12.72
CA TYR A 28 6.41 10.12 -13.66
C TYR A 28 4.91 9.77 -13.71
N LYS A 29 4.25 9.62 -12.55
CA LYS A 29 2.81 9.31 -12.48
C LYS A 29 1.95 10.42 -13.09
N ALA A 30 2.32 11.68 -12.90
CA ALA A 30 1.60 12.83 -13.45
C ALA A 30 1.70 12.91 -14.99
N ASN A 31 2.85 12.53 -15.57
CA ASN A 31 3.08 12.57 -17.02
C ASN A 31 2.71 11.24 -17.73
N LYS A 32 2.27 10.22 -17.00
CA LYS A 32 1.94 8.91 -17.57
C LYS A 32 0.72 9.01 -18.49
N ARG A 33 0.70 8.21 -19.56
CA ARG A 33 -0.42 8.17 -20.52
C ARG A 33 -1.74 7.90 -19.75
N PRO A 34 -2.78 8.75 -19.88
CA PRO A 34 -3.99 8.67 -19.07
C PRO A 34 -4.68 7.30 -19.16
N PHE A 35 -4.74 6.71 -20.36
CA PHE A 35 -5.35 5.40 -20.58
C PHE A 35 -4.65 4.28 -19.79
N LEU A 36 -3.32 4.27 -19.74
CA LEU A 36 -2.55 3.29 -18.97
C LEU A 36 -2.72 3.50 -17.46
N SER A 37 -2.82 4.75 -17.02
CA SER A 37 -3.10 5.10 -15.63
C SER A 37 -4.49 4.64 -15.21
N PHE A 38 -5.48 4.82 -16.08
CA PHE A 38 -6.86 4.37 -15.85
C PHE A 38 -6.98 2.84 -15.77
N MET A 39 -6.37 2.11 -16.72
CA MET A 39 -6.34 0.64 -16.68
C MET A 39 -5.69 0.11 -15.39
N SER A 40 -4.57 0.72 -14.97
CA SER A 40 -3.93 0.40 -13.70
C SER A 40 -4.78 0.76 -12.47
N GLY A 41 -5.64 1.77 -12.57
CA GLY A 41 -6.59 2.14 -11.52
C GLY A 41 -7.70 1.11 -11.34
N ILE A 42 -8.17 0.48 -12.42
CA ILE A 42 -9.19 -0.58 -12.34
C ILE A 42 -8.67 -1.78 -11.57
N SER A 43 -7.46 -2.27 -11.88
CA SER A 43 -6.87 -3.40 -11.16
C SER A 43 -6.64 -3.08 -9.68
N ALA A 44 -6.15 -1.87 -9.37
CA ALA A 44 -6.00 -1.42 -7.98
C ALA A 44 -7.36 -1.36 -7.26
N GLY A 45 -8.40 -0.83 -7.91
CA GLY A 45 -9.75 -0.80 -7.37
C GLY A 45 -10.33 -2.19 -7.13
N ALA A 46 -10.08 -3.16 -8.03
CA ALA A 46 -10.52 -4.54 -7.86
C ALA A 46 -9.89 -5.19 -6.62
N CYS A 47 -8.60 -4.98 -6.36
CA CYS A 47 -7.94 -5.48 -5.15
C CYS A 47 -8.55 -4.91 -3.87
N ILE A 48 -8.83 -3.59 -3.84
CA ILE A 48 -9.45 -2.95 -2.68
C ILE A 48 -10.91 -3.40 -2.50
N ALA A 49 -11.65 -3.62 -3.59
CA ALA A 49 -13.01 -4.18 -3.52
C ALA A 49 -13.00 -5.58 -2.89
N LEU A 50 -12.08 -6.46 -3.31
CA LEU A 50 -11.92 -7.79 -2.72
C LEU A 50 -11.54 -7.74 -1.23
N ALA A 51 -10.65 -6.82 -0.84
CA ALA A 51 -10.32 -6.62 0.58
C ALA A 51 -11.55 -6.21 1.42
N PHE A 52 -12.44 -5.38 0.88
CA PHE A 52 -13.70 -5.03 1.55
C PHE A 52 -14.68 -6.19 1.63
N VAL A 53 -14.75 -7.03 0.60
CA VAL A 53 -15.55 -8.27 0.63
C VAL A 53 -15.08 -9.17 1.77
N PHE A 54 -13.76 -9.35 1.92
CA PHE A 54 -13.26 -10.16 3.04
C PHE A 54 -13.44 -9.49 4.40
N TYR A 55 -13.21 -8.18 4.52
CA TYR A 55 -13.48 -7.44 5.76
C TYR A 55 -14.93 -7.65 6.21
N THR A 56 -15.89 -7.43 5.31
CA THR A 56 -17.32 -7.58 5.66
C THR A 56 -17.69 -9.02 6.00
N THR A 57 -17.07 -9.99 5.33
CA THR A 57 -17.23 -11.42 5.63
C THR A 57 -16.77 -11.76 7.05
N THR A 58 -15.60 -11.26 7.49
CA THR A 58 -15.11 -11.52 8.85
C THR A 58 -15.93 -10.84 9.94
N GLN A 59 -16.66 -9.77 9.60
CA GLN A 59 -17.56 -9.08 10.55
C GLN A 59 -18.96 -9.72 10.61
N THR A 60 -19.29 -10.62 9.70
CA THR A 60 -20.63 -11.21 9.63
C THR A 60 -20.88 -12.10 10.85
N ALA A 61 -22.03 -11.93 11.50
CA ALA A 61 -22.44 -12.67 12.70
C ALA A 61 -21.46 -12.58 13.89
N SER A 62 -20.61 -11.55 13.97
CA SER A 62 -19.62 -11.39 15.05
C SER A 62 -20.19 -10.90 16.40
N ALA A 63 -21.51 -10.93 16.60
CA ALA A 63 -22.19 -10.31 17.75
C ALA A 63 -21.77 -10.88 19.12
N GLY A 64 -21.24 -12.10 19.15
CA GLY A 64 -20.72 -12.75 20.36
C GLY A 64 -19.20 -12.60 20.58
N ALA A 65 -18.47 -11.98 19.65
CA ALA A 65 -17.02 -11.83 19.73
C ALA A 65 -16.62 -10.45 20.30
N PRO A 66 -15.48 -10.33 20.99
CA PRO A 66 -14.98 -9.03 21.42
C PRO A 66 -14.79 -8.08 20.25
N TRP A 67 -15.30 -6.85 20.39
CA TRP A 67 -15.30 -5.86 19.31
C TRP A 67 -13.89 -5.59 18.76
N GLY A 68 -12.91 -5.43 19.64
CA GLY A 68 -11.52 -5.18 19.26
C GLY A 68 -10.90 -6.31 18.45
N LEU A 69 -11.14 -7.56 18.84
CA LEU A 69 -10.64 -8.73 18.11
C LEU A 69 -11.27 -8.82 16.72
N THR A 70 -12.57 -8.55 16.63
CA THR A 70 -13.26 -8.57 15.34
C THR A 70 -12.71 -7.48 14.40
N LYS A 71 -12.36 -6.30 14.91
CA LYS A 71 -11.74 -5.24 14.10
C LYS A 71 -10.29 -5.54 13.73
N LEU A 72 -9.53 -6.18 14.61
CA LEU A 72 -8.17 -6.64 14.32
C LEU A 72 -8.16 -7.65 13.18
N VAL A 73 -9.01 -8.68 13.25
CA VAL A 73 -9.11 -9.71 12.20
C VAL A 73 -9.58 -9.10 10.89
N GLY A 74 -10.62 -8.26 10.91
CA GLY A 74 -11.06 -7.55 9.70
C GLY A 74 -9.94 -6.71 9.08
N GLY A 75 -9.18 -5.97 9.89
CA GLY A 75 -8.03 -5.18 9.43
C GLY A 75 -6.91 -6.04 8.82
N LEU A 76 -6.60 -7.18 9.44
CA LEU A 76 -5.58 -8.13 8.96
C LEU A 76 -5.96 -8.69 7.57
N VAL A 77 -7.22 -9.05 7.38
CA VAL A 77 -7.68 -9.58 6.10
C VAL A 77 -7.82 -8.46 5.05
N PHE A 78 -8.15 -7.23 5.45
CA PHE A 78 -8.16 -6.07 4.55
C PHE A 78 -6.76 -5.77 3.97
N SER A 79 -5.69 -5.99 4.73
CA SER A 79 -4.31 -5.77 4.26
C SER A 79 -3.95 -6.58 3.01
N LEU A 80 -4.65 -7.69 2.72
CA LEU A 80 -4.47 -8.47 1.48
C LEU A 80 -4.77 -7.66 0.21
N GLY A 81 -5.60 -6.61 0.27
CA GLY A 81 -5.85 -5.76 -0.88
C GLY A 81 -4.79 -4.71 -1.15
N VAL A 82 -3.86 -4.52 -0.22
CA VAL A 82 -2.78 -3.50 -0.28
C VAL A 82 -1.41 -4.15 -0.54
N ILE A 83 -1.29 -5.46 -0.32
CA ILE A 83 -0.08 -6.26 -0.61
C ILE A 83 0.07 -6.50 -2.12
#